data_AF-E0NGA9-F1
#
_entry.id   AF-E0NGA9-F1
#
_cell.length_a   1.000
_cell.length_b   1.000
_cell.length_c   1.000
_cell.angle_alpha   90.00
_cell.angle_beta   90.00
_cell.angle_gamma   90.00
#
_symmetry.space_group_name_H-M   'P 1'
#
loop_
_entity.id
_entity.type
_entity.pdbx_description
1 polymer ?
#
loop_
_entity_poly.entity_id
_entity_poly.type
_entity_poly.pdbx_seq_one_letter_code
_entity_poly.pdbx_strand_id
1 'polypeptide(L)'
;MIILGVLLIAWLGALVRTVFGFGEALVSMPLLALLGYDLKTSTALIGAVGLLVALPATIREWHRIDFRAVRRLVTGSLIGVPLGILLVKTLPASVVLHGLGLFLIVYGGYSLWRSHSGRIGKPRLVAKGYDYLAGMVSGALGSAYNSHGVPVAVYGMLKQWPAAHLRAILQAHFLCVGVLVVISHVAAGFWSLEAVKVLLMVIPGLVLTVPLGNWIVDRMAPARAIKFVYGALIIFGLLLMLK
;
A
#
# COMPACT_ATOMS: atom_id res chain seq x y z
N MET A 1 23.22 12.45 -0.64
CA MET A 1 21.96 13.16 -0.34
C MET A 1 20.73 12.35 -0.74
N ILE A 2 20.68 11.77 -1.95
CA ILE A 2 19.52 10.98 -2.43
C ILE A 2 19.23 9.76 -1.54
N ILE A 3 20.23 8.94 -1.18
CA ILE A 3 20.04 7.74 -0.35
C ILE A 3 19.40 8.08 1.00
N LEU A 4 19.86 9.13 1.69
CA LEU A 4 19.26 9.57 2.95
C LEU A 4 17.78 9.93 2.77
N GLY A 5 17.43 10.61 1.67
CA GLY A 5 16.05 10.88 1.31
C GLY A 5 15.23 9.60 1.13
N VAL A 6 15.77 8.60 0.42
CA VAL A 6 15.13 7.30 0.22
C VAL A 6 14.88 6.59 1.57
N LEU A 7 15.87 6.58 2.48
CA LEU A 7 15.73 5.98 3.80
C LEU A 7 14.61 6.67 4.61
N LEU A 8 14.63 8.01 4.67
CA LEU A 8 13.62 8.79 5.38
C LEU A 8 12.21 8.56 4.81
N ILE A 9 12.09 8.49 3.48
CA ILE A 9 10.80 8.21 2.81
C ILE A 9 10.31 6.79 3.09
N ALA A 10 11.20 5.80 3.11
CA ALA A 10 10.85 4.41 3.44
C ALA A 10 10.39 4.29 4.90
N TRP A 11 11.10 4.91 5.84
CA TRP A 11 10.71 4.93 7.25
C TRP A 11 9.42 5.70 7.48
N LEU A 12 9.21 6.83 6.80
CA LEU A 12 7.95 7.56 6.86
C LEU A 12 6.78 6.71 6.36
N GLY A 13 6.95 5.99 5.25
CA GLY A 13 5.94 5.05 4.74
C GLY A 13 5.63 3.93 5.73
N ALA A 14 6.65 3.30 6.29
CA ALA A 14 6.49 2.26 7.31
C ALA A 14 5.78 2.79 8.57
N LEU A 15 6.09 4.02 8.98
CA LEU A 15 5.42 4.70 10.10
C LEU A 15 3.94 4.92 9.80
N VAL A 16 3.62 5.49 8.63
CA VAL A 16 2.24 5.70 8.16
C VAL A 16 1.47 4.38 8.16
N ARG A 17 2.05 3.30 7.62
CA ARG A 17 1.42 1.99 7.65
C ARG A 17 1.22 1.44 9.05
N THR A 18 2.17 1.61 9.95
CA THR A 18 2.03 1.15 11.33
C THR A 18 0.91 1.92 12.05
N VAL A 19 0.83 3.23 11.84
CA VAL A 19 -0.17 4.10 12.48
C VAL A 19 -1.58 3.85 11.94
N PHE A 20 -1.75 3.86 10.62
CA PHE A 20 -3.07 3.78 9.98
C PHE A 20 -3.48 2.35 9.60
N GLY A 21 -2.56 1.39 9.66
CA GLY A 21 -2.77 -0.01 9.24
C GLY A 21 -2.58 -0.26 7.75
N PHE A 22 -2.42 0.79 6.93
CA PHE A 22 -2.14 0.76 5.49
C PHE A 22 -1.58 2.13 5.04
N GLY A 23 -1.18 2.25 3.78
CA GLY A 23 -0.84 3.56 3.18
C GLY A 23 0.64 3.87 3.04
N GLU A 24 1.53 2.93 3.36
CA GLU A 24 2.98 3.04 3.13
C GLU A 24 3.30 3.50 1.71
N ALA A 25 2.88 2.72 0.72
CA ALA A 25 3.18 3.03 -0.68
C ALA A 25 2.49 4.29 -1.19
N LEU A 26 1.38 4.70 -0.57
CA LEU A 26 0.68 5.94 -0.93
C LEU A 26 1.49 7.19 -0.59
N VAL A 27 2.43 7.07 0.36
CA VAL A 27 3.35 8.13 0.74
C VAL A 27 4.71 7.90 0.09
N SER A 28 5.25 6.68 0.18
CA SER A 28 6.61 6.43 -0.28
C SER A 28 6.78 6.49 -1.79
N MET A 29 5.89 5.88 -2.58
CA MET A 29 6.04 5.85 -4.04
C MET A 29 6.01 7.24 -4.69
N PRO A 30 5.04 8.14 -4.40
CA PRO A 30 5.07 9.48 -4.98
C PRO A 30 6.27 10.29 -4.52
N LEU A 31 6.66 10.19 -3.24
CA LEU A 31 7.82 10.94 -2.73
C LEU A 31 9.14 10.45 -3.36
N LEU A 32 9.32 9.14 -3.56
CA LEU A 32 10.48 8.59 -4.27
C LEU A 32 10.50 9.03 -5.74
N ALA A 33 9.33 9.00 -6.39
CA ALA A 33 9.20 9.51 -7.75
C ALA A 33 9.56 10.99 -7.83
N LEU A 34 9.06 11.84 -6.92
CA LEU A 34 9.39 13.27 -6.85
C LEU A 34 10.88 13.52 -6.56
N LEU A 35 11.50 12.68 -5.71
CA LEU A 35 12.95 12.69 -5.47
C LEU A 35 13.78 12.31 -6.71
N GLY A 36 13.15 11.74 -7.74
CA GLY A 36 13.81 11.27 -8.96
C GLY A 36 14.45 9.90 -8.82
N TYR A 37 14.03 9.11 -7.83
CA TYR A 37 14.49 7.73 -7.68
C TYR A 37 13.83 6.83 -8.74
N ASP A 38 14.59 5.87 -9.28
CA ASP A 38 14.11 4.99 -10.34
C ASP A 38 12.85 4.23 -9.92
N LEU A 39 11.86 4.16 -10.81
CA LEU A 39 10.54 3.59 -10.51
C LEU A 39 10.62 2.08 -10.22
N LYS A 40 11.43 1.33 -10.99
CA LYS A 40 11.56 -0.12 -10.81
C LYS A 40 12.29 -0.44 -9.51
N THR A 41 13.37 0.28 -9.23
CA THR A 41 14.12 0.18 -7.98
C THR A 41 13.25 0.57 -6.78
N SER A 42 12.46 1.64 -6.90
CA SER A 42 11.48 2.07 -5.88
C SER A 42 10.42 1.01 -5.59
N THR A 43 9.84 0.43 -6.65
CA THR A 43 8.81 -0.62 -6.50
C THR A 43 9.38 -1.88 -5.83
N ALA A 44 10.57 -2.33 -6.22
CA ALA A 44 11.22 -3.48 -5.58
C ALA A 44 11.52 -3.21 -4.09
N LEU A 45 12.13 -2.07 -3.78
CA LEU A 45 12.50 -1.67 -2.42
C LEU A 45 11.27 -1.57 -1.51
N ILE A 46 10.26 -0.79 -1.91
CA ILE A 46 9.06 -0.58 -1.08
C ILE A 46 8.22 -1.85 -0.96
N GLY A 47 8.21 -2.71 -1.98
CA GLY A 47 7.56 -4.02 -1.89
C GLY A 47 8.18 -4.89 -0.80
N ALA A 48 9.52 -4.93 -0.71
CA ALA A 48 10.23 -5.67 0.32
C ALA A 48 10.06 -5.06 1.71
N VAL A 49 10.15 -3.73 1.84
CA VAL A 49 9.90 -3.05 3.12
C VAL A 49 8.48 -3.34 3.62
N GLY A 50 7.48 -3.24 2.74
CA GLY A 50 6.09 -3.53 3.09
C GLY A 50 5.87 -4.98 3.52
N LEU A 51 6.58 -5.93 2.91
CA LEU A 51 6.57 -7.34 3.32
C LEU A 51 7.18 -7.54 4.71
N LEU A 52 8.32 -6.90 5.00
CA LEU A 52 8.97 -6.96 6.31
C LEU A 52 8.08 -6.36 7.42
N VAL A 53 7.35 -5.29 7.12
CA VAL A 53 6.40 -4.67 8.06
C VAL A 53 5.11 -5.50 8.20
N ALA A 54 4.65 -6.14 7.13
CA ALA A 54 3.44 -6.95 7.14
C ALA A 54 3.56 -8.20 8.02
N LEU A 55 4.74 -8.83 8.07
CA LEU A 55 4.95 -10.08 8.80
C LEU A 55 4.61 -9.98 10.30
N PRO A 56 5.25 -9.10 11.11
CA PRO A 56 4.92 -8.99 12.53
C PRO A 56 3.48 -8.52 12.77
N ALA A 57 2.95 -7.64 11.90
CA ALA A 57 1.57 -7.18 11.99
C ALA A 57 0.56 -8.32 11.75
N THR A 58 0.85 -9.23 10.82
CA THR A 58 0.02 -10.41 10.54
C THR A 58 0.08 -11.39 11.71
N ILE A 59 1.27 -11.64 12.24
CA ILE A 59 1.46 -12.50 13.43
C ILE A 59 0.69 -11.91 14.62
N ARG A 60 0.63 -10.59 14.80
CA ARG A 60 -0.13 -9.97 15.90
C ARG A 60 -1.65 -10.14 15.75
N GLU A 61 -2.18 -10.03 14.52
CA GLU A 61 -3.63 -10.05 14.27
C GLU A 61 -4.19 -11.43 13.88
N TRP A 62 -3.38 -12.48 13.95
CA TRP A 62 -3.68 -13.78 13.32
C TRP A 62 -5.00 -14.41 13.76
N HIS A 63 -5.34 -14.28 15.05
CA HIS A 63 -6.57 -14.83 15.63
C HIS A 63 -7.86 -14.22 15.05
N ARG A 64 -7.78 -13.06 14.39
CA ARG A 64 -8.93 -12.32 13.84
C ARG A 64 -9.04 -12.41 12.32
N ILE A 65 -8.17 -13.18 11.67
CA ILE A 65 -8.14 -13.30 10.21
C ILE A 65 -9.34 -14.14 9.73
N ASP A 66 -10.17 -13.56 8.86
CA ASP A 66 -11.07 -14.35 8.01
C ASP A 66 -10.29 -14.93 6.82
N PHE A 67 -9.78 -16.15 7.00
CA PHE A 67 -8.99 -16.86 5.99
C PHE A 67 -9.79 -17.12 4.70
N ARG A 68 -11.13 -17.21 4.75
CA ARG A 68 -11.94 -17.43 3.55
C ARG A 68 -11.99 -16.16 2.70
N ALA A 69 -12.09 -14.99 3.33
CA ALA A 69 -12.01 -13.71 2.63
C ALA A 69 -10.61 -13.49 2.03
N VAL A 70 -9.56 -13.71 2.84
CA VAL A 70 -8.16 -13.56 2.38
C VAL A 70 -7.88 -14.46 1.18
N ARG A 71 -8.28 -15.74 1.24
CA ARG A 71 -8.08 -16.67 0.12
C ARG A 71 -8.68 -16.15 -1.19
N ARG A 72 -9.94 -15.66 -1.16
CA ARG A 72 -10.60 -15.16 -2.37
C ARG A 72 -9.92 -13.90 -2.93
N LEU A 73 -9.52 -12.99 -2.05
CA LEU A 73 -8.76 -11.79 -2.44
C LEU A 73 -7.42 -12.18 -3.08
N VAL A 74 -6.64 -13.05 -2.43
CA VAL A 74 -5.34 -13.52 -2.94
C VAL A 74 -5.50 -14.26 -4.28
N THR A 75 -6.53 -15.09 -4.43
CA THR A 75 -6.83 -15.75 -5.72
C THR A 75 -7.06 -14.74 -6.84
N GLY A 76 -7.80 -13.66 -6.57
CA GLY A 76 -7.93 -12.56 -7.53
C GLY A 76 -6.59 -11.89 -7.83
N SER A 77 -5.77 -11.67 -6.80
CA SER A 77 -4.45 -11.04 -6.95
C SER A 77 -3.47 -11.84 -7.80
N LEU A 78 -3.60 -13.17 -7.88
CA LEU A 78 -2.79 -13.98 -8.79
C LEU A 78 -2.92 -13.55 -10.26
N ILE A 79 -4.09 -13.05 -10.66
CA ILE A 79 -4.32 -12.50 -12.01
C ILE A 79 -3.90 -11.03 -12.06
N GLY A 80 -4.17 -10.27 -11.00
CA GLY A 80 -3.82 -8.85 -10.92
C GLY A 80 -2.32 -8.58 -10.99
N VAL A 81 -1.51 -9.36 -10.27
CA VAL A 81 -0.07 -9.15 -10.15
C VAL A 81 0.62 -9.14 -11.53
N PRO A 82 0.43 -10.13 -12.41
CA PRO A 82 0.95 -10.09 -13.78
C PRO A 82 0.55 -8.83 -14.56
N LEU A 83 -0.70 -8.37 -14.42
CA LEU A 83 -1.18 -7.17 -15.13
C LEU A 83 -0.44 -5.91 -14.69
N GLY A 84 -0.21 -5.74 -13.38
CA GLY A 84 0.54 -4.58 -12.88
C GLY A 84 2.03 -4.64 -13.23
N ILE A 85 2.65 -5.83 -13.24
CA ILE A 85 4.03 -6.01 -13.73
C ILE A 85 4.13 -5.63 -15.21
N LEU A 86 3.18 -6.11 -16.02
CA LEU A 86 3.13 -5.80 -17.45
C LEU A 86 3.03 -4.28 -17.65
N LEU A 87 2.15 -3.61 -16.92
CA LEU A 87 1.97 -2.16 -16.95
C LEU A 87 3.30 -1.41 -16.70
N VAL A 88 4.03 -1.77 -15.63
CA VAL A 88 5.32 -1.11 -15.31
C VAL A 88 6.42 -1.46 -16.31
N LYS A 89 6.37 -2.64 -16.93
CA LYS A 89 7.41 -3.10 -17.86
C LYS A 89 7.26 -2.51 -19.26
N THR A 90 6.02 -2.33 -19.73
CA THR A 90 5.75 -1.96 -21.13
C THR A 90 5.46 -0.48 -21.33
N LEU A 91 4.88 0.20 -20.33
CA LEU A 91 4.53 1.60 -20.47
C LEU A 91 5.71 2.52 -20.09
N PRO A 92 5.77 3.72 -20.69
CA PRO A 92 6.71 4.75 -20.24
C PRO A 92 6.51 5.07 -18.77
N ALA A 93 7.61 5.32 -18.05
CA ALA A 93 7.57 5.64 -16.61
C ALA A 93 6.65 6.83 -16.31
N SER A 94 6.60 7.84 -17.18
CA SER A 94 5.68 8.97 -17.07
C SER A 94 4.22 8.49 -17.03
N VAL A 95 3.78 7.63 -17.95
CA VAL A 95 2.40 7.12 -17.99
C VAL A 95 2.05 6.36 -16.70
N VAL A 96 2.99 5.58 -16.18
CA VAL A 96 2.82 4.83 -14.92
C VAL A 96 2.68 5.79 -13.74
N LEU A 97 3.54 6.82 -13.66
CA LEU A 97 3.47 7.84 -12.61
C LEU A 97 2.20 8.70 -12.71
N HIS A 98 1.75 9.02 -13.92
CA HIS A 98 0.47 9.70 -14.11
C HIS A 98 -0.70 8.81 -13.65
N GLY A 99 -0.66 7.51 -13.97
CA GLY A 99 -1.64 6.54 -13.45
C GLY A 99 -1.69 6.52 -11.93
N LEU A 100 -0.53 6.53 -11.26
CA LEU A 100 -0.43 6.64 -9.81
C LEU A 100 -1.02 7.96 -9.31
N GLY A 101 -0.67 9.09 -9.93
CA GLY A 101 -1.15 10.41 -9.51
C GLY A 101 -2.67 10.55 -9.61
N LEU A 102 -3.26 10.09 -10.72
CA LEU A 102 -4.71 10.05 -10.89
C LEU A 102 -5.37 9.17 -9.80
N PHE A 103 -4.80 7.99 -9.54
CA PHE A 103 -5.28 7.11 -8.49
C PHE A 103 -5.24 7.79 -7.10
N LEU A 104 -4.15 8.51 -6.77
CA LEU A 104 -4.03 9.23 -5.50
C LEU A 104 -5.04 10.37 -5.37
N ILE A 105 -5.27 11.14 -6.44
CA ILE A 105 -6.28 12.21 -6.46
C ILE A 105 -7.68 11.63 -6.21
N VAL A 106 -8.05 10.60 -6.97
CA VAL A 106 -9.37 9.97 -6.85
C VAL A 106 -9.56 9.35 -5.47
N TYR A 107 -8.58 8.58 -4.99
CA TYR A 107 -8.67 7.92 -3.69
C TYR A 107 -8.67 8.92 -2.52
N GLY A 108 -7.78 9.91 -2.54
CA GLY A 108 -7.72 10.96 -1.53
C GLY A 108 -8.98 11.81 -1.49
N GLY A 109 -9.47 12.24 -2.66
CA GLY A 109 -10.71 13.02 -2.80
C GLY A 109 -11.93 12.25 -2.31
N TYR A 110 -12.08 10.99 -2.75
CA TYR A 110 -13.18 10.12 -2.29
C TYR A 110 -13.15 9.92 -0.77
N SER A 111 -11.98 9.64 -0.20
CA SER A 111 -11.81 9.37 1.23
C SER A 111 -12.09 10.62 2.08
N LEU A 112 -11.67 11.79 1.62
CA LEU A 112 -11.95 13.07 2.29
C LEU A 112 -13.44 13.41 2.24
N TRP A 113 -14.08 13.28 1.07
CA TRP A 113 -15.52 13.49 0.90
C TRP A 113 -16.35 12.58 1.80
N ARG A 114 -16.01 11.29 1.87
CA ARG A 114 -16.70 10.32 2.73
C ARG A 114 -16.50 10.65 4.22
N SER A 115 -15.29 11.06 4.60
CA SER A 115 -15.00 11.47 5.99
C SER A 115 -15.79 12.70 6.43
N HIS A 116 -16.11 13.63 5.51
CA HIS A 116 -16.93 14.81 5.81
C HIS A 116 -18.42 14.51 5.76
N SER A 117 -18.85 13.64 4.85
CA SER A 117 -20.28 13.34 4.67
C SER A 117 -20.89 12.54 5.82
N GLY A 118 -20.09 11.84 6.63
CA GLY A 118 -20.56 11.03 7.76
C GLY A 118 -21.50 9.87 7.38
N ARG A 119 -21.72 9.62 6.08
CA ARG A 119 -22.70 8.67 5.57
C ARG A 119 -22.18 7.24 5.69
N ILE A 120 -22.75 6.47 6.60
CA ILE A 120 -22.67 5.02 6.62
C ILE A 120 -23.85 4.49 5.79
N GLY A 121 -23.67 4.40 4.47
CA GLY A 121 -24.67 3.80 3.58
C GLY A 121 -24.76 2.28 3.77
N LYS A 122 -25.85 1.64 3.32
CA LYS A 122 -26.04 0.18 3.37
C LYS A 122 -24.84 -0.60 2.78
N PRO A 123 -24.56 -1.83 3.24
CA PRO A 123 -23.52 -2.67 2.66
C PRO A 123 -23.68 -2.78 1.14
N ARG A 124 -22.60 -2.55 0.40
CA ARG A 124 -22.52 -2.71 -1.05
C ARG A 124 -21.51 -3.82 -1.39
N LEU A 125 -21.66 -4.41 -2.57
CA LEU A 125 -20.74 -5.45 -3.09
C LEU A 125 -20.62 -6.68 -2.17
N VAL A 126 -21.74 -7.08 -1.56
CA VAL A 126 -21.81 -8.15 -0.54
C VAL A 126 -21.50 -9.54 -1.14
N ALA A 127 -21.80 -9.75 -2.42
CA ALA A 127 -21.57 -11.02 -3.10
C ALA A 127 -20.09 -11.42 -3.09
N LYS A 128 -19.81 -12.70 -2.81
CA LYS A 128 -18.44 -13.23 -2.69
C LYS A 128 -17.62 -13.11 -3.99
N GLY A 129 -18.28 -12.99 -5.15
CA GLY A 129 -17.60 -12.76 -6.44
C GLY A 129 -16.79 -11.47 -6.47
N TYR A 130 -17.24 -10.43 -5.76
CA TYR A 130 -16.53 -9.16 -5.69
C TYR A 130 -15.21 -9.24 -4.88
N ASP A 131 -15.04 -10.24 -4.01
CA ASP A 131 -13.77 -10.49 -3.34
C ASP A 131 -12.65 -10.76 -4.37
N TYR A 132 -12.94 -11.54 -5.42
CA TYR A 132 -11.95 -11.83 -6.46
C TYR A 132 -11.63 -10.60 -7.31
N LEU A 133 -12.63 -9.79 -7.65
CA LEU A 133 -12.44 -8.55 -8.40
C LEU A 133 -11.60 -7.54 -7.59
N ALA A 134 -11.93 -7.37 -6.31
CA ALA A 134 -11.16 -6.52 -5.40
C ALA A 134 -9.72 -7.03 -5.27
N GLY A 135 -9.55 -8.35 -5.18
CA GLY A 135 -8.26 -9.03 -5.20
C GLY A 135 -7.45 -8.79 -6.48
N MET A 136 -8.10 -8.84 -7.64
CA MET A 136 -7.44 -8.59 -8.94
C MET A 136 -6.98 -7.13 -9.06
N VAL A 137 -7.83 -6.16 -8.73
CA VAL A 137 -7.44 -4.74 -8.71
C VAL A 137 -6.33 -4.50 -7.70
N SER A 138 -6.44 -5.13 -6.52
CA SER A 138 -5.41 -5.12 -5.49
C SER A 138 -4.08 -5.66 -5.99
N GLY A 139 -4.06 -6.82 -6.65
CA GLY A 139 -2.84 -7.40 -7.21
C GLY A 139 -2.19 -6.49 -8.25
N ALA A 140 -2.99 -5.89 -9.15
CA ALA A 140 -2.49 -5.00 -10.19
C ALA A 140 -1.87 -3.71 -9.62
N LEU A 141 -2.58 -3.03 -8.70
CA LEU A 141 -2.01 -1.86 -8.02
C LEU A 141 -0.88 -2.24 -7.05
N GLY A 142 -0.89 -3.47 -6.56
CA GLY A 142 0.14 -4.06 -5.73
C GLY A 142 1.46 -4.21 -6.45
N SER A 143 1.47 -4.84 -7.61
CA SER A 143 2.71 -5.03 -8.37
C SER A 143 3.15 -3.76 -9.11
N ALA A 144 2.22 -2.88 -9.48
CA ALA A 144 2.57 -1.61 -10.12
C ALA A 144 3.10 -0.55 -9.14
N TYR A 145 2.48 -0.44 -7.96
CA TYR A 145 2.69 0.68 -7.04
C TYR A 145 2.85 0.27 -5.58
N ASN A 146 2.95 -1.01 -5.24
CA ASN A 146 2.88 -1.52 -3.86
C ASN A 146 1.61 -1.12 -3.10
N SER A 147 0.54 -0.79 -3.82
CA SER A 147 -0.71 -0.26 -3.26
C SER A 147 -1.84 -1.32 -3.19
N HIS A 148 -1.48 -2.58 -2.94
CA HIS A 148 -2.46 -3.67 -2.86
C HIS A 148 -3.45 -3.52 -1.70
N GLY A 149 -3.12 -2.74 -0.67
CA GLY A 149 -4.01 -2.51 0.47
C GLY A 149 -5.24 -1.66 0.18
N VAL A 150 -5.11 -0.69 -0.72
CA VAL A 150 -6.17 0.31 -0.92
C VAL A 150 -7.44 -0.29 -1.50
N PRO A 151 -7.40 -1.10 -2.57
CA PRO A 151 -8.61 -1.73 -3.09
C PRO A 151 -9.30 -2.60 -2.04
N VAL A 152 -8.55 -3.33 -1.21
CA VAL A 152 -9.08 -4.17 -0.14
C VAL A 152 -9.68 -3.32 0.99
N ALA A 153 -9.05 -2.21 1.37
CA ALA A 153 -9.56 -1.28 2.36
C ALA A 153 -10.88 -0.65 1.90
N VAL A 154 -10.92 -0.12 0.68
CA VAL A 154 -12.15 0.45 0.08
C VAL A 154 -13.24 -0.61 -0.01
N TYR A 155 -12.91 -1.80 -0.52
CA TYR A 155 -13.84 -2.91 -0.64
C TYR A 155 -14.43 -3.33 0.72
N GLY A 156 -13.58 -3.53 1.73
CA GLY A 156 -14.03 -3.90 3.06
C GLY A 156 -14.87 -2.82 3.74
N MET A 157 -14.57 -1.53 3.51
CA MET A 157 -15.42 -0.42 3.96
C MET A 157 -16.77 -0.35 3.26
N LEU A 158 -16.87 -0.78 1.99
CA LEU A 158 -18.14 -0.87 1.26
C LEU A 158 -18.96 -2.07 1.72
N LYS A 159 -18.28 -3.18 2.04
CA LYS A 159 -18.87 -4.40 2.62
C LYS A 159 -19.20 -4.26 4.10
N GLN A 160 -18.73 -3.18 4.75
CA GLN A 160 -18.85 -2.90 6.18
C GLN A 160 -18.25 -4.00 7.07
N TRP A 161 -17.06 -4.52 6.72
CA TRP A 161 -16.35 -5.38 7.66
C TRP A 161 -16.03 -4.61 8.95
N PRO A 162 -16.18 -5.25 10.13
CA PRO A 162 -15.77 -4.65 11.39
C PRO A 162 -14.30 -4.21 11.31
N ALA A 163 -13.96 -3.05 11.87
CA ALA A 163 -12.63 -2.45 11.71
C ALA A 163 -11.48 -3.40 12.10
N ALA A 164 -11.66 -4.19 13.17
CA ALA A 164 -10.68 -5.19 13.60
C ALA A 164 -10.51 -6.33 12.57
N HIS A 165 -11.61 -6.83 11.99
CA HIS A 165 -11.57 -7.87 10.96
C HIS A 165 -10.95 -7.34 9.66
N LEU A 166 -11.33 -6.13 9.23
CA LEU A 166 -10.73 -5.49 8.06
C LEU A 166 -9.21 -5.33 8.24
N ARG A 167 -8.76 -4.86 9.42
CA ARG A 167 -7.34 -4.73 9.74
C ARG A 167 -6.61 -6.07 9.65
N ALA A 168 -7.17 -7.13 10.23
CA ALA A 168 -6.59 -8.47 10.20
C ALA A 168 -6.52 -9.04 8.76
N ILE A 169 -7.60 -8.91 7.99
CA ILE A 169 -7.65 -9.30 6.57
C ILE A 169 -6.59 -8.54 5.77
N LEU A 170 -6.44 -7.23 6.00
CA LEU A 170 -5.43 -6.41 5.34
C LEU A 170 -4.02 -6.92 5.64
N GLN A 171 -3.67 -7.17 6.92
CA GLN A 171 -2.31 -7.66 7.26
C GLN A 171 -2.01 -9.00 6.58
N ALA A 172 -2.91 -9.97 6.67
CA ALA A 172 -2.74 -11.27 6.02
C ALA A 172 -2.63 -11.14 4.49
N HIS A 173 -3.48 -10.29 3.90
CA HIS A 173 -3.43 -9.99 2.47
C HIS A 173 -2.11 -9.34 2.06
N PHE A 174 -1.61 -8.37 2.84
CA PHE A 174 -0.31 -7.73 2.61
C PHE A 174 0.83 -8.73 2.65
N LEU A 175 0.80 -9.68 3.58
CA LEU A 175 1.80 -10.74 3.66
C LEU A 175 1.75 -11.63 2.41
N CYS A 176 0.58 -12.21 2.10
CA CYS A 176 0.44 -13.14 0.98
C CYS A 176 0.72 -12.48 -0.37
N VAL A 177 0.09 -11.33 -0.65
CA VAL A 177 0.27 -10.62 -1.93
C VAL A 177 1.62 -9.92 -1.99
N GLY A 178 2.17 -9.46 -0.86
CA GLY A 178 3.52 -8.91 -0.80
C GLY A 178 4.57 -9.93 -1.24
N VAL A 179 4.45 -11.20 -0.80
CA VAL A 179 5.33 -12.28 -1.30
C VAL A 179 5.19 -12.45 -2.82
N LEU A 180 3.97 -12.54 -3.34
CA LEU A 180 3.72 -12.66 -4.78
C LEU A 180 4.32 -11.50 -5.57
N VAL A 181 4.14 -10.27 -5.09
CA VAL A 181 4.66 -9.04 -5.70
C VAL A 181 6.18 -9.04 -5.69
N VAL A 182 6.83 -9.29 -4.55
CA VAL A 182 8.29 -9.30 -4.43
C VAL A 182 8.91 -10.35 -5.35
N ILE A 183 8.37 -11.57 -5.38
CA ILE A 183 8.83 -12.63 -6.31
C ILE A 183 8.65 -12.18 -7.76
N SER A 184 7.51 -11.57 -8.09
CA SER A 184 7.24 -11.10 -9.45
C SER A 184 8.16 -9.94 -9.86
N HIS A 185 8.54 -9.05 -8.94
CA HIS A 185 9.54 -8.00 -9.16
C HIS A 185 10.92 -8.59 -9.42
N VAL A 186 11.32 -9.66 -8.69
CA VAL A 186 12.56 -10.40 -8.96
C VAL A 186 12.52 -10.99 -10.35
N ALA A 187 11.46 -11.72 -10.69
CA ALA A 187 11.28 -12.34 -12.01
C ALA A 187 11.22 -11.31 -13.16
N ALA A 188 10.69 -10.11 -12.89
CA ALA A 188 10.61 -9.02 -13.86
C ALA A 188 11.93 -8.23 -14.00
N GLY A 189 12.93 -8.49 -13.16
CA GLY A 189 14.23 -7.80 -13.18
C GLY A 189 14.17 -6.38 -12.61
N PHE A 190 13.26 -6.10 -11.66
CA PHE A 190 13.16 -4.77 -11.03
C PHE A 190 14.20 -4.57 -9.92
N TRP A 191 14.78 -5.67 -9.43
CA TRP A 191 15.79 -5.65 -8.39
C TRP A 191 17.16 -5.27 -8.95
N SER A 192 17.79 -4.30 -8.31
CA SER A 192 19.18 -3.90 -8.55
C SER A 192 20.03 -4.15 -7.30
N LEU A 193 21.35 -4.22 -7.47
CA LEU A 193 22.27 -4.30 -6.33
C LEU A 193 22.13 -3.09 -5.39
N GLU A 194 21.77 -1.93 -5.95
CA GLU A 194 21.46 -0.73 -5.17
C GLU A 194 20.22 -0.93 -4.30
N ALA A 195 19.13 -1.47 -4.85
CA ALA A 195 17.91 -1.77 -4.09
C ALA A 195 18.21 -2.65 -2.87
N VAL A 196 19.05 -3.67 -3.04
CA VAL A 196 19.46 -4.58 -1.95
C VAL A 196 20.26 -3.83 -0.89
N LYS A 197 21.25 -3.02 -1.29
CA LYS A 197 22.06 -2.22 -0.34
C LYS A 197 21.19 -1.26 0.45
N VAL A 198 20.28 -0.54 -0.22
CA VAL A 198 19.37 0.40 0.43
C VAL A 198 18.40 -0.33 1.36
N LEU A 199 17.87 -1.49 0.95
CA LEU A 199 17.00 -2.31 1.81
C LEU A 199 17.71 -2.69 3.11
N LEU A 200 18.97 -3.15 3.03
CA LEU A 200 19.77 -3.49 4.22
C LEU A 200 19.96 -2.28 5.14
N MET A 201 20.06 -1.07 4.60
CA MET A 201 20.15 0.17 5.38
C MET A 201 18.79 0.59 5.97
N VAL A 202 17.67 0.25 5.34
CA VAL A 202 16.32 0.55 5.86
C VAL A 202 15.98 -0.31 7.08
N ILE A 203 16.40 -1.59 7.08
CA ILE A 203 16.01 -2.59 8.10
C ILE A 203 16.27 -2.12 9.55
N PRO A 204 17.46 -1.62 9.93
CA PRO A 204 17.71 -1.17 11.30
C PRO A 204 16.75 -0.07 11.75
N GLY A 205 16.38 0.85 10.85
CA GLY A 205 15.42 1.90 11.16
C GLY A 205 14.00 1.37 11.38
N LEU A 206 13.61 0.27 10.71
CA LEU A 206 12.30 -0.35 10.95
C LEU A 206 12.14 -0.88 12.37
N VAL A 207 13.22 -1.33 12.99
CA VAL A 207 13.24 -1.77 14.40
C VAL A 207 12.84 -0.65 15.35
N LEU A 208 13.11 0.61 14.99
CA LEU A 208 12.71 1.79 15.76
C LEU A 208 11.35 2.34 15.31
N THR A 209 11.12 2.38 14.00
CA THR A 209 9.91 2.96 13.40
C THR A 209 8.65 2.19 13.77
N VAL A 210 8.67 0.85 13.79
CA VAL A 210 7.47 0.04 14.07
C VAL A 210 7.02 0.18 15.54
N PRO A 211 7.90 0.04 16.56
CA PRO A 211 7.50 0.31 17.94
C PRO A 211 7.03 1.75 18.16
N LEU A 212 7.72 2.74 17.56
CA LEU A 212 7.30 4.14 17.63
C LEU A 212 5.90 4.34 17.04
N GLY A 213 5.62 3.76 15.88
CA GLY A 213 4.29 3.82 15.26
C GLY A 213 3.20 3.22 16.14
N ASN A 214 3.45 2.06 16.76
CA ASN A 214 2.52 1.44 17.70
C ASN A 214 2.27 2.34 18.92
N TRP A 215 3.32 2.92 19.49
CA TRP A 215 3.20 3.86 20.62
C TRP A 215 2.37 5.10 20.26
N ILE A 216 2.52 5.64 19.03
CA ILE A 216 1.71 6.77 18.55
C ILE A 216 0.23 6.37 18.46
N VAL A 217 -0.09 5.18 17.94
CA VAL A 217 -1.48 4.70 17.83
C VAL A 217 -2.16 4.64 19.19
N ASP A 218 -1.45 4.17 20.21
CA ASP A 218 -1.99 4.06 21.57
C ASP A 218 -2.24 5.43 22.23
N ARG A 219 -1.63 6.51 21.72
CA ARG A 219 -1.68 7.87 22.29
C ARG A 219 -2.51 8.86 21.48
N MET A 220 -2.82 8.59 20.21
CA MET A 220 -3.53 9.52 19.32
C MET A 220 -4.94 9.04 18.96
N ALA A 221 -5.90 9.97 18.93
CA ALA A 221 -7.16 9.79 18.23
C ALA A 221 -6.92 9.87 16.70
N PRO A 222 -6.92 8.76 15.94
CA PRO A 222 -6.39 8.73 14.57
C PRO A 222 -7.22 9.53 13.54
N ALA A 223 -8.43 9.94 13.92
CA ALA A 223 -9.42 10.51 13.03
C ALA A 223 -9.02 11.85 12.40
N ARG A 224 -8.22 12.69 13.08
CA ARG A 224 -7.71 13.94 12.49
C ARG A 224 -6.49 13.70 11.61
N ALA A 225 -5.57 12.85 12.06
CA ALA A 225 -4.34 12.54 11.34
C ALA A 225 -4.61 11.93 9.95
N ILE A 226 -5.63 11.07 9.84
CA ILE A 226 -5.96 10.42 8.56
C ILE A 226 -6.48 11.40 7.50
N LYS A 227 -7.13 12.51 7.90
CA LYS A 227 -7.58 13.55 6.96
C LYS A 227 -6.41 14.29 6.32
N PHE A 228 -5.35 14.55 7.09
CA PHE A 228 -4.11 15.13 6.56
C PHE A 228 -3.45 14.20 5.55
N VAL A 229 -3.45 12.89 5.80
CA VAL A 229 -2.96 11.91 4.82
C VAL A 229 -3.75 12.02 3.52
N TYR A 230 -5.09 12.04 3.56
CA TYR A 230 -5.90 12.17 2.35
C TYR A 230 -5.62 13.46 1.57
N GLY A 231 -5.44 14.59 2.27
CA GLY A 231 -5.01 15.84 1.65
C GLY A 231 -3.64 15.73 0.99
N ALA A 232 -2.67 15.12 1.68
CA ALA A 232 -1.33 14.88 1.14
C ALA A 232 -1.37 13.99 -0.11
N LEU A 233 -2.24 12.98 -0.17
CA LEU A 233 -2.38 12.14 -1.37
C LEU A 233 -2.85 12.94 -2.58
N ILE A 234 -3.80 13.86 -2.40
CA ILE A 234 -4.26 14.74 -3.49
C ILE A 234 -3.11 15.62 -3.97
N ILE A 235 -2.35 16.21 -3.05
CA ILE A 235 -1.19 17.06 -3.37
C ILE A 235 -0.13 16.23 -4.12
N PHE A 236 0.25 15.06 -3.61
CA PHE A 236 1.20 14.17 -4.28
C PHE A 236 0.71 13.77 -5.66
N GLY A 237 -0.58 13.46 -5.81
CA GLY A 237 -1.14 13.12 -7.10
C GLY A 237 -1.08 14.27 -8.09
N LEU A 238 -1.41 15.49 -7.67
CA LEU A 238 -1.27 16.69 -8.50
C LEU A 238 0.18 16.95 -8.91
N LEU A 239 1.13 16.80 -7.98
CA LEU A 239 2.56 16.98 -8.28
C LEU A 239 3.07 15.93 -9.27
N LEU A 240 2.57 14.69 -9.18
CA LEU A 240 2.88 13.64 -10.17
C LEU A 240 2.28 13.90 -11.56
N MET A 241 1.18 14.66 -11.65
CA MET A 241 0.61 15.08 -12.95
C MET A 241 1.47 16.12 -13.68
N LEU A 242 2.34 16.82 -12.94
CA LEU A 242 3.18 17.89 -13.47
C LEU A 242 4.57 17.39 -13.92
N LYS A 243 4.85 16.10 -13.74
CA LYS A 243 6.17 15.49 -13.97
C LYS A 243 6.17 14.56 -15.18
#